data_AF-A0A1I7H8W2-F1
#
_entry.id   AF-A0A1I7H8W2-F1
#
_cell.length_a   1.000
_cell.length_b   1.000
_cell.length_c   1.000
_cell.angle_alpha   90.00
_cell.angle_beta   90.00
_cell.angle_gamma   90.00
#
_symmetry.space_group_name_H-M   'P 1'
#
loop_
_entity.id
_entity.type
_entity.pdbx_description
1 polymer ?
#
loop_
_entity_poly.entity_id
_entity_poly.type
_entity_poly.pdbx_seq_one_letter_code
_entity_poly.pdbx_strand_id
1 'polypeptide(L)'
;MNATMRLLQDIKAYLSPRDFYRIELPTMASPRGDDWVNGGLCPFHADRHPGSYYVNLKTGAFCCFSCDANGGDIVSFLQLRDGLSFREALRKLADEWGV
;
A
#
# COMPACT_ATOMS: atom_id res chain seq x y z
N MET A 1 -9.03 -13.16 20.98
CA MET A 1 -9.07 -12.36 19.74
C MET A 1 -9.56 -13.24 18.60
N ASN A 2 -10.35 -12.71 17.66
CA ASN A 2 -10.82 -13.50 16.51
C ASN A 2 -9.69 -13.68 15.46
N ALA A 3 -9.77 -14.72 14.62
CA ALA A 3 -8.71 -15.10 13.68
C ALA A 3 -8.36 -13.99 12.67
N THR A 4 -9.34 -13.15 12.30
CA THR A 4 -9.10 -12.02 11.37
C THR A 4 -8.20 -10.96 12.01
N MET A 5 -8.42 -10.63 13.28
CA MET A 5 -7.58 -9.67 13.99
C MET A 5 -6.16 -10.18 14.24
N ARG A 6 -5.98 -11.49 14.42
CA ARG A 6 -4.65 -12.09 14.51
C ARG A 6 -3.89 -11.96 13.19
N LEU A 7 -4.52 -12.33 12.07
CA LEU A 7 -3.90 -12.19 10.75
C LEU A 7 -3.52 -10.73 10.43
N LEU A 8 -4.38 -9.78 10.78
CA LEU A 8 -4.06 -8.36 10.65
C LEU A 8 -2.79 -7.98 11.44
N GLN A 9 -2.65 -8.47 12.66
CA GLN A 9 -1.47 -8.20 13.49
C GLN A 9 -0.23 -8.84 12.91
N ASP A 10 -0.31 -10.08 12.44
CA ASP A 10 0.80 -10.78 11.81
C ASP A 10 1.26 -10.01 10.56
N ILE A 11 0.31 -9.58 9.70
CA ILE A 11 0.62 -8.75 8.51
C ILE A 11 1.31 -7.45 8.92
N LYS A 12 0.77 -6.72 9.91
CA LYS A 12 1.36 -5.45 10.36
C LYS A 12 2.71 -5.63 11.07
N ALA A 13 3.01 -6.81 11.58
CA ALA A 13 4.27 -7.12 12.26
C ALA A 13 5.38 -7.56 11.29
N TYR A 14 5.04 -8.32 10.25
CA TYR A 14 6.01 -8.98 9.38
C TYR A 14 6.12 -8.36 7.98
N LEU A 15 5.07 -7.71 7.49
CA LEU A 15 5.10 -7.06 6.18
C LEU A 15 5.46 -5.59 6.30
N SER A 16 6.68 -5.27 5.87
CA SER A 16 7.20 -3.91 5.73
C SER A 16 6.49 -3.16 4.60
N PRO A 17 5.84 -2.00 4.86
CA PRO A 17 5.24 -1.21 3.79
C PRO A 17 6.24 -0.74 2.73
N ARG A 18 7.52 -0.57 3.13
CA ARG A 18 8.60 -0.31 2.19
C ARG A 18 8.75 -1.44 1.18
N ASP A 19 8.84 -2.67 1.66
CA ASP A 19 9.07 -3.82 0.79
C ASP A 19 7.84 -4.10 -0.08
N PHE A 20 6.64 -3.91 0.49
CA PHE A 20 5.38 -3.87 -0.24
C PHE A 20 5.44 -2.91 -1.43
N TYR A 21 5.67 -1.62 -1.19
CA TYR A 21 5.63 -0.61 -2.25
C TYR A 21 6.79 -0.71 -3.24
N ARG A 22 7.94 -1.30 -2.87
CA ARG A 22 9.02 -1.55 -3.84
C ARG A 22 8.62 -2.56 -4.92
N ILE A 23 7.73 -3.50 -4.61
CA ILE A 23 7.22 -4.46 -5.60
C ILE A 23 6.03 -3.86 -6.35
N GLU A 24 5.10 -3.24 -5.61
CA GLU A 24 3.82 -2.79 -6.18
C GLU A 24 3.93 -1.51 -7.01
N LEU A 25 4.96 -0.69 -6.77
CA LEU A 25 5.16 0.59 -7.45
C LEU A 25 6.53 0.61 -8.15
N PRO A 26 6.63 0.05 -9.38
CA PRO A 26 7.90 -0.09 -10.08
C PRO A 26 8.56 1.24 -10.45
N THR A 27 7.78 2.33 -10.48
CA THR A 27 8.26 3.70 -10.76
C THR A 27 8.43 4.55 -9.49
N MET A 28 8.34 3.96 -8.30
CA MET A 28 8.53 4.67 -7.04
C MET A 28 9.94 5.25 -6.95
N ALA A 29 10.05 6.48 -6.49
CA ALA A 29 11.34 7.13 -6.29
C ALA A 29 12.15 6.42 -5.18
N SER A 30 13.48 6.49 -5.28
CA SER A 30 14.34 6.02 -4.18
C SER A 30 14.13 6.90 -2.93
N PRO A 31 13.91 6.31 -1.74
CA PRO A 31 13.74 7.08 -0.51
C PRO A 31 15.01 7.87 -0.18
N ARG A 32 14.85 9.14 0.23
CA ARG A 32 15.97 10.04 0.60
C ARG A 32 16.03 10.34 2.10
N GLY A 33 15.54 9.42 2.93
CA GLY A 33 15.41 9.59 4.38
C GLY A 33 14.01 10.00 4.83
N ASP A 34 13.13 10.37 3.90
CA ASP A 34 11.74 10.74 4.17
C ASP A 34 10.84 9.51 4.34
N ASP A 35 9.87 9.61 5.25
CA ASP A 35 8.82 8.59 5.41
C ASP A 35 7.84 8.61 4.22
N TRP A 36 7.52 9.80 3.69
CA TRP A 36 6.70 9.96 2.49
C TRP A 36 7.56 10.04 1.24
N VAL A 37 7.24 9.20 0.25
CA VAL A 37 8.01 9.05 -0.98
C VAL A 37 7.07 9.17 -2.16
N ASN A 38 7.55 9.79 -3.25
CA ASN A 38 6.84 9.83 -4.51
C ASN A 38 6.66 8.39 -5.04
N GLY A 39 5.41 7.94 -5.12
CA GLY A 39 5.01 6.59 -5.55
C GLY A 39 5.12 6.35 -7.05
N GLY A 40 5.48 7.37 -7.83
CA GLY A 40 5.54 7.31 -9.29
C GLY A 40 4.16 7.57 -9.92
N LEU A 41 3.76 6.71 -10.86
CA LEU A 41 2.44 6.76 -11.47
C LEU A 41 1.38 6.25 -10.49
N CYS A 42 0.27 6.97 -10.36
CA CYS A 42 -0.83 6.52 -9.53
C CYS A 42 -1.48 5.25 -10.10
N PRO A 43 -1.68 4.18 -9.30
CA PRO A 43 -2.37 2.98 -9.75
C PRO A 43 -3.90 3.10 -9.74
N PHE A 44 -4.44 4.20 -9.22
CA PHE A 44 -5.89 4.39 -9.02
C PHE A 44 -6.58 5.18 -10.15
N HIS A 45 -5.81 5.72 -11.10
CA HIS A 45 -6.33 6.33 -12.32
C HIS A 45 -5.36 6.12 -13.47
N ALA A 46 -5.76 6.46 -14.69
CA ALA A 46 -4.92 6.38 -15.88
C ALA A 46 -3.86 7.50 -15.89
N ASP A 47 -2.90 7.42 -14.96
CA ASP A 47 -1.87 8.42 -14.76
C ASP A 47 -0.80 8.36 -15.85
N ARG A 48 -0.26 9.54 -16.20
CA ARG A 48 0.81 9.70 -17.20
C ARG A 48 1.98 10.52 -16.68
N HIS A 49 1.81 11.20 -15.55
CA HIS A 49 2.80 12.11 -15.00
C HIS A 49 3.02 11.82 -13.52
N PRO A 50 4.21 11.34 -13.13
CA PRO A 50 4.51 11.12 -11.73
C PRO A 50 4.52 12.45 -10.97
N GLY A 51 4.37 12.38 -9.64
CA GLY A 51 4.44 13.57 -8.77
C GLY A 51 3.11 13.97 -8.13
N SER A 52 2.01 13.28 -8.44
CA SER A 52 0.75 13.46 -7.70
C SER A 52 0.46 12.34 -6.70
N TYR A 53 1.17 11.21 -6.80
CA TYR A 53 0.97 10.03 -5.97
C TYR A 53 2.11 9.84 -4.98
N TYR A 54 1.78 9.71 -3.69
CA TYR A 54 2.74 9.55 -2.60
C TYR A 54 2.35 8.40 -1.69
N VAL A 55 3.36 7.72 -1.15
CA VAL A 55 3.21 6.62 -0.20
C VAL A 55 4.07 6.85 1.02
N ASN A 56 3.60 6.41 2.18
CA ASN A 56 4.35 6.45 3.42
C ASN A 56 4.96 5.07 3.70
N LEU A 57 6.29 4.97 3.67
CA LEU A 57 7.01 3.69 3.75
C LEU A 57 7.06 3.10 5.17
N LYS A 58 6.59 3.84 6.18
CA LYS A 58 6.53 3.41 7.58
C LYS A 58 5.14 2.91 7.98
N THR A 59 4.11 3.64 7.58
CA THR A 59 2.72 3.34 7.94
C THR A 59 1.97 2.55 6.88
N GLY A 60 2.43 2.61 5.62
CA GLY A 60 1.70 2.08 4.49
C GLY A 60 0.62 2.99 3.94
N ALA A 61 0.42 4.19 4.50
CA ALA A 61 -0.55 5.14 3.98
C ALA A 61 -0.21 5.58 2.54
N PHE A 62 -1.22 6.02 1.79
CA PHE A 62 -1.04 6.58 0.45
C PHE A 62 -2.02 7.72 0.20
N CYS A 63 -1.66 8.61 -0.72
CA CYS A 63 -2.54 9.66 -1.22
C CYS A 63 -2.19 10.02 -2.66
N CYS A 64 -3.20 10.34 -3.46
CA CYS A 64 -3.05 10.97 -4.77
C CYS A 64 -3.78 12.31 -4.79
N PHE A 65 -3.06 13.40 -5.05
CA PHE A 65 -3.63 14.74 -5.11
C PHE A 65 -4.36 15.05 -6.43
N SER A 66 -4.33 14.13 -7.41
CA SER A 66 -5.01 14.31 -8.70
C SER A 66 -6.37 13.61 -8.79
N CYS A 67 -6.55 12.51 -8.07
CA CYS A 67 -7.78 11.70 -8.12
C CYS A 67 -8.40 11.43 -6.75
N ASP A 68 -7.88 12.08 -5.69
CA ASP A 68 -8.30 11.98 -4.29
C ASP A 68 -8.20 10.58 -3.66
N ALA A 69 -7.67 9.58 -4.38
CA ALA A 69 -7.43 8.25 -3.85
C ALA A 69 -6.51 8.32 -2.62
N ASN A 70 -6.96 7.77 -1.49
CA ASN A 70 -6.21 7.77 -0.25
C ASN A 70 -6.52 6.54 0.61
N GLY A 71 -5.63 6.24 1.55
CA GLY A 71 -5.80 5.15 2.51
C GLY A 71 -4.71 5.15 3.58
N GLY A 72 -4.99 4.49 4.72
CA GLY A 72 -4.15 4.57 5.92
C GLY A 72 -3.07 3.50 6.05
N ASP A 73 -3.16 2.42 5.28
CA ASP A 73 -2.21 1.31 5.30
C ASP A 73 -2.24 0.50 3.98
N ILE A 74 -1.34 -0.49 3.88
CA ILE A 74 -1.24 -1.39 2.71
C ILE A 74 -2.50 -2.26 2.51
N VAL A 75 -3.29 -2.48 3.56
CA VAL A 75 -4.57 -3.20 3.43
C VAL A 75 -5.56 -2.32 2.69
N SER A 76 -5.68 -1.06 3.10
CA SER A 76 -6.50 -0.05 2.44
C SER A 76 -6.11 0.12 0.96
N PHE A 77 -4.81 0.03 0.66
CA PHE A 77 -4.30 0.10 -0.71
C PHE A 77 -4.87 -1.02 -1.59
N LEU A 78 -4.80 -2.27 -1.14
CA LEU A 78 -5.35 -3.40 -1.89
C LEU A 78 -6.88 -3.36 -1.99
N GLN A 79 -7.56 -2.94 -0.91
CA GLN A 79 -9.01 -2.77 -0.96
C GLN A 79 -9.41 -1.78 -2.06
N LEU A 80 -8.73 -0.64 -2.16
CA LEU A 80 -9.04 0.38 -3.16
C LEU A 80 -8.59 -0.03 -4.57
N ARG A 81 -7.39 -0.60 -4.72
CA ARG A 81 -6.80 -0.93 -6.03
C ARG A 81 -7.54 -2.10 -6.69
N ASP A 82 -7.79 -3.15 -5.91
CA ASP A 82 -8.27 -4.43 -6.41
C ASP A 82 -9.78 -4.63 -6.13
N GLY A 83 -10.44 -3.65 -5.49
CA GLY A 83 -11.86 -3.73 -5.15
C GLY A 83 -12.19 -4.79 -4.09
N LEU A 84 -11.22 -5.10 -3.21
CA LEU A 84 -11.32 -6.19 -2.24
C LEU A 84 -12.04 -5.74 -0.95
N SER A 85 -12.81 -6.65 -0.36
CA SER A 85 -13.20 -6.50 1.05
C SER A 85 -11.97 -6.59 1.96
N PHE A 86 -12.10 -6.10 3.19
CA PHE A 86 -11.03 -6.18 4.18
C PHE A 86 -10.49 -7.60 4.38
N ARG A 87 -11.37 -8.62 4.42
CA ARG A 87 -10.94 -10.01 4.62
C ARG A 87 -10.20 -10.58 3.41
N GLU A 88 -10.63 -10.22 2.20
CA GLU A 88 -9.96 -10.62 0.96
C GLU A 88 -8.59 -9.96 0.83
N ALA A 89 -8.48 -8.67 1.13
CA ALA A 89 -7.20 -7.97 1.15
C ALA A 89 -6.21 -8.60 2.14
N LEU A 90 -6.66 -8.95 3.35
CA LEU A 90 -5.82 -9.68 4.30
C LEU A 90 -5.40 -11.07 3.79
N ARG A 91 -6.29 -11.81 3.12
CA ARG A 91 -5.94 -13.12 2.56
C ARG A 91 -4.89 -12.98 1.45
N LYS A 92 -5.11 -12.04 0.54
CA LYS A 92 -4.18 -11.75 -0.55
C LYS A 92 -2.78 -11.40 -0.03
N LEU A 93 -2.69 -10.56 1.00
CA LEU A 93 -1.41 -10.23 1.65
C LEU A 93 -0.76 -11.47 2.27
N ALA A 94 -1.52 -12.29 2.99
CA ALA A 94 -1.02 -13.54 3.57
C ALA A 94 -0.45 -14.48 2.50
N ASP A 95 -1.21 -14.70 1.43
CA ASP A 95 -0.89 -15.65 0.37
C ASP A 95 0.31 -15.19 -0.50
N GLU A 96 0.40 -13.89 -0.83
CA GLU A 96 1.44 -13.36 -1.72
C GLU A 96 2.72 -12.97 -0.99
N TRP A 97 2.63 -12.61 0.29
CA TRP A 97 3.76 -12.10 1.08
C TRP A 97 4.19 -13.05 2.20
N GLY A 98 3.55 -14.22 2.33
CA GLY A 98 3.99 -15.31 3.20
C GLY A 98 3.81 -15.02 4.69
N VAL A 99 2.72 -14.34 5.06
CA VAL A 99 2.37 -14.03 6.45
C VAL A 99 1.33 -14.98 7.01
#